data_AF-A0A967SMM9-F1
#
_entry.id   AF-A0A967SMM9-F1
#
_cell.length_a   1.000
_cell.length_b   1.000
_cell.length_c   1.000
_cell.angle_alpha   90.00
_cell.angle_beta   90.00
_cell.angle_gamma   90.00
#
_symmetry.space_group_name_H-M   'P 1'
#
loop_
_entity.id
_entity.type
_entity.pdbx_description
1 polymer ?
#
loop_
_entity_poly.entity_id
_entity_poly.type
_entity_poly.pdbx_seq_one_letter_code
_entity_poly.pdbx_strand_id
1 'polypeptide(L)' 'PFTFGIPGTHNIELYDALATSDVRPILVTDEQGASFMADGVWRASGKLGCANVVPGAG' A
#
# COMPACT_ATOMS: atom_id res chain seq x y z
N PRO A 1 1.96 7.98 7.62
CA PRO A 1 2.51 6.72 7.05
C PRO A 1 1.93 6.48 5.66
N PHE A 2 2.57 5.66 4.82
CA PHE A 2 2.08 5.38 3.46
C PHE A 2 1.76 3.90 3.29
N THR A 3 0.74 3.59 2.51
CA THR A 3 0.49 2.24 2.00
C THR A 3 0.40 2.24 0.48
N PHE A 4 0.89 1.17 -0.14
CA PHE A 4 0.98 1.00 -1.60
C PHE A 4 0.31 -0.30 -1.99
N GLY A 5 -0.61 -0.27 -2.94
CA GLY A 5 -1.31 -1.49 -3.33
C GLY A 5 -2.43 -1.28 -4.34
N ILE A 6 -3.10 -2.37 -4.66
CA ILE A 6 -4.27 -2.42 -5.54
C ILE A 6 -5.48 -2.89 -4.72
N PRO A 7 -6.61 -2.16 -4.75
CA PRO A 7 -7.84 -2.60 -4.13
C PRO A 7 -8.39 -3.86 -4.84
N GLY A 8 -8.75 -4.86 -4.05
CA GLY A 8 -9.43 -6.06 -4.50
C GLY A 8 -10.30 -6.64 -3.39
N THR A 9 -11.07 -7.68 -3.68
CA THR A 9 -12.10 -8.22 -2.78
C THR A 9 -11.60 -8.51 -1.36
N HIS A 10 -10.35 -8.95 -1.21
CA HIS A 10 -9.80 -9.36 0.09
C HIS A 10 -9.27 -8.20 0.95
N ASN A 11 -9.04 -7.02 0.37
CA ASN A 11 -8.53 -5.85 1.09
C ASN A 11 -9.40 -4.60 0.89
N ILE A 12 -10.58 -4.71 0.28
CA ILE A 12 -11.46 -3.56 0.00
C ILE A 12 -11.93 -2.87 1.29
N GLU A 13 -12.30 -3.64 2.31
CA GLU A 13 -12.70 -3.11 3.62
C GLU A 13 -11.53 -2.39 4.33
N LEU A 14 -10.29 -2.79 4.04
CA LEU A 14 -9.11 -2.07 4.52
C LEU A 14 -8.98 -0.71 3.82
N TYR A 15 -9.26 -0.62 2.52
CA TYR A 15 -9.28 0.68 1.82
C TYR A 15 -10.36 1.62 2.35
N ASP A 16 -11.52 1.09 2.72
CA ASP A 16 -12.58 1.88 3.37
C ASP A 16 -12.13 2.41 4.73
N ALA A 17 -11.49 1.57 5.56
CA ALA A 17 -10.92 2.02 6.83
C ALA A 17 -9.81 3.07 6.62
N LEU A 18 -8.94 2.86 5.63
CA LEU A 18 -7.85 3.77 5.29
C LEU A 18 -8.35 5.16 4.89
N ALA A 19 -9.51 5.25 4.23
CA ALA A 19 -10.10 6.53 3.82
C ALA A 19 -10.43 7.46 5.00
N THR A 20 -10.56 6.91 6.22
CA THR A 20 -10.80 7.67 7.46
C THR A 20 -9.56 7.79 8.35
N SER A 21 -8.42 7.27 7.92
CA SER A 21 -7.19 7.19 8.71
C SER A 21 -6.14 8.24 8.30
N ASP A 22 -5.11 8.42 9.14
CA ASP A 22 -3.91 9.22 8.80
C ASP A 22 -2.90 8.46 7.89
N VAL A 23 -3.20 7.21 7.53
CA VAL A 23 -2.38 6.43 6.59
C VAL A 23 -2.82 6.79 5.18
N ARG A 24 -1.87 7.27 4.37
CA ARG A 24 -2.16 7.67 2.99
C ARG A 24 -2.06 6.47 2.04
N PRO A 25 -3.17 5.98 1.45
CA PRO A 25 -3.12 4.98 0.40
C PRO A 25 -2.64 5.58 -0.92
N ILE A 26 -1.71 4.90 -1.57
CA ILE A 26 -1.21 5.21 -2.91
C ILE A 26 -1.48 3.99 -3.77
N LEU A 27 -2.28 4.20 -4.83
CA LEU A 27 -2.59 3.15 -5.78
C LEU A 27 -1.39 2.88 -6.69
N VAL A 28 -1.16 1.61 -6.99
CA VAL A 28 -0.11 1.15 -7.89
C VAL A 28 -0.72 0.40 -9.08
N THR A 29 0.07 0.16 -10.12
CA THR A 29 -0.38 -0.61 -11.29
C THR A 29 0.08 -2.07 -11.25
N ASP A 30 1.07 -2.39 -10.41
CA ASP A 30 1.64 -3.72 -10.22
C ASP A 30 2.14 -3.87 -8.78
N GLU A 31 1.91 -5.02 -8.17
CA GLU A 31 2.21 -5.32 -6.77
C GLU A 31 3.71 -5.36 -6.45
N GLN A 32 4.57 -5.75 -7.40
CA GLN A 32 6.02 -5.64 -7.23
C GLN A 32 6.43 -4.15 -7.12
N GLY A 33 5.76 -3.29 -7.89
CA GLY A 33 5.92 -1.83 -7.78
C GLY A 33 5.60 -1.29 -6.39
N ALA A 34 4.55 -1.81 -5.73
CA ALA A 34 4.22 -1.44 -4.35
C ALA A 34 5.36 -1.78 -3.37
N SER A 35 5.99 -2.94 -3.55
CA SER A 35 7.12 -3.37 -2.71
C SER A 35 8.33 -2.45 -2.86
N PHE A 36 8.69 -2.08 -4.10
CA PHE A 36 9.78 -1.12 -4.35
C PHE A 36 9.48 0.28 -3.82
N MET A 37 8.24 0.75 -3.93
CA MET A 37 7.84 2.04 -3.37
C MET A 37 7.90 2.07 -1.85
N ALA A 38 7.44 0.99 -1.19
CA ALA A 38 7.51 0.88 0.26
C ALA A 38 8.97 0.93 0.77
N ASP A 39 9.88 0.18 0.15
CA ASP A 39 11.32 0.24 0.45
C ASP A 39 11.90 1.64 0.17
N GLY A 40 11.58 2.21 -0.99
CA GLY A 40 12.05 3.53 -1.41
C GLY A 40 11.65 4.63 -0.43
N VAL A 41 10.41 4.63 0.07
CA VAL A 41 9.95 5.63 1.05
C VAL A 41 10.74 5.55 2.35
N TRP A 42 10.98 4.34 2.85
CA TRP A 42 11.79 4.16 4.05
C TRP A 42 13.22 4.69 3.83
N ARG A 43 13.88 4.26 2.76
CA ARG A 43 15.28 4.63 2.47
C ARG A 43 15.46 6.12 2.18
N ALA A 44 14.50 6.74 1.49
CA ALA A 44 14.60 8.14 1.10
C ALA A 44 14.18 9.13 2.20
N SER A 45 13.31 8.71 3.12
CA SER A 45 12.68 9.66 4.06
C SER A 45 12.60 9.21 5.52
N GLY A 46 12.91 7.95 5.83
CA GLY A 46 12.72 7.36 7.16
C GLY A 46 11.25 7.21 7.59
N LYS A 47 10.29 7.51 6.69
CA LYS A 47 8.86 7.34 6.96
C LYS A 47 8.45 5.90 6.68
N LEU A 48 7.50 5.38 7.47
CA LEU A 48 6.96 4.04 7.26
C LEU A 48 6.19 3.97 5.93
N GLY A 49 6.60 3.03 5.06
CA GLY A 49 5.89 2.59 3.87
C GLY A 49 5.52 1.11 3.99
N CYS A 50 4.30 0.75 3.59
CA CYS A 50 3.76 -0.61 3.70
C CYS A 50 3.15 -1.06 2.36
N ALA A 51 3.50 -2.25 1.89
CA ALA A 51 2.82 -2.89 0.77
C ALA A 51 1.54 -3.60 1.25
N ASN A 52 0.42 -3.38 0.57
CA ASN A 52 -0.87 -4.01 0.82
C ASN A 52 -1.32 -4.74 -0.45
N VAL A 53 -1.38 -6.07 -0.40
CA VAL A 53 -1.69 -6.92 -1.55
C VAL A 53 -2.77 -7.95 -1.21
N VAL A 54 -3.46 -8.43 -2.23
CA VAL A 54 -4.47 -9.49 -2.08
C VAL A 54 -3.82 -10.87 -2.25
N PRO A 55 -4.37 -11.94 -1.66
CA PRO A 55 -3.88 -13.29 -1.88
C PRO A 55 -3.91 -13.71 -3.36
N GLY A 56 -2.95 -14.53 -3.78
CA GLY A 56 -2.90 -15.13 -5.12
C GLY A 56 -1.82 -14.51 -6.00
N ALA A 57 -2.22 -13.65 -6.93
CA ALA A 57 -1.30 -12.97 -7.85
C ALA A 57 -0.66 -11.71 -7.24
N GLY A 58 -1.28 -11.16 -6.21
CA GLY A 58 -0.77 -9.99 -5.48
C GLY A 58 0.38 -10.33 -4.54
#